data_AF-A0A819KCI6-F1
#
_entry.id   AF-A0A819KCI6-F1
#
_cell.length_a   1.000
_cell.length_b   1.000
_cell.length_c   1.000
_cell.angle_alpha   90.00
_cell.angle_beta   90.00
_cell.angle_gamma   90.00
#
_symmetry.space_group_name_H-M   'P 1'
#
loop_
_entity.id
_entity.type
_entity.pdbx_description
1 polymer ?
#
loop_
_entity_poly.entity_id
_entity_poly.type
_entity_poly.pdbx_seq_one_letter_code
_entity_poly.pdbx_strand_id
1 'polypeptide(L)'
;MQTSSYSSPSSYGWSNQNQIFSGAAGQIISGETIEIVENDTITLLIDCNQKTVRLENDRLNKSIQQLVGINKCPFPWQLHLNLYLANTRVRILNSSN
;
A
#
# COMPACT_ATOMS: atom_id res chain seq x y z
N MET A 1 -16.45 6.55 4.96
CA MET A 1 -15.23 5.72 4.82
C MET A 1 -15.60 4.45 4.08
N GLN A 2 -15.01 4.18 2.92
CA GLN A 2 -15.20 2.90 2.21
C GLN A 2 -14.36 1.83 2.92
N THR A 3 -15.01 0.92 3.64
CA THR A 3 -14.38 -0.16 4.42
C THR A 3 -13.82 -1.31 3.56
N SER A 4 -13.98 -1.21 2.23
CA SER A 4 -13.60 -2.27 1.29
C SER A 4 -12.88 -1.71 0.07
N SER A 5 -12.11 -0.63 0.21
CA SER A 5 -11.39 -0.08 -0.95
C SER A 5 -10.43 -1.09 -1.58
N TYR A 6 -9.90 -2.03 -0.80
CA TYR A 6 -9.02 -3.10 -1.28
C TYR A 6 -9.66 -4.02 -2.34
N SER A 7 -11.00 -4.08 -2.45
CA SER A 7 -11.68 -4.84 -3.51
C SER A 7 -11.91 -4.03 -4.80
N SER A 8 -11.58 -2.73 -4.81
CA SER A 8 -11.71 -1.90 -6.00
C SER A 8 -10.70 -2.31 -7.08
N PRO A 9 -11.11 -2.39 -8.36
CA PRO A 9 -10.21 -2.56 -9.49
C PRO A 9 -9.19 -1.42 -9.65
N SER A 10 -9.36 -0.31 -8.93
CA SER A 10 -8.45 0.84 -8.93
C SER A 10 -7.50 0.86 -7.72
N SER A 11 -7.43 -0.21 -6.94
CA SER A 11 -6.62 -0.25 -5.72
C SER A 11 -5.27 -0.93 -5.93
N TYR A 12 -4.24 -0.28 -5.38
CA TYR A 12 -2.86 -0.75 -5.38
C TYR A 12 -2.29 -0.61 -3.96
N GLY A 13 -1.60 -1.64 -3.47
CA GLY A 13 -0.99 -1.59 -2.14
C GLY A 13 -0.65 -2.95 -1.55
N TRP A 14 -0.47 -2.96 -0.23
CA TRP A 14 -0.04 -4.12 0.55
C TRP A 14 -0.80 -4.20 1.88
N SER A 15 -0.81 -5.38 2.50
CA SER A 15 -1.28 -5.57 3.88
C SER A 15 -0.21 -6.22 4.76
N ASN A 16 -0.42 -6.16 6.08
CA ASN A 16 0.37 -6.88 7.07
C ASN A 16 0.10 -8.40 7.11
N GLN A 17 -0.71 -8.93 6.18
CA GLN A 17 -0.96 -10.36 6.01
C GLN A 17 -0.24 -10.93 4.79
N ASN A 18 0.84 -10.27 4.33
CA ASN A 18 1.56 -10.63 3.12
C ASN A 18 0.66 -10.69 1.87
N GLN A 19 -0.29 -9.75 1.75
CA GLN A 19 -1.13 -9.64 0.57
C GLN A 19 -0.70 -8.43 -0.26
N ILE A 20 -0.80 -8.58 -1.58
CA ILE A 20 -0.55 -7.53 -2.56
C ILE A 20 -1.87 -7.26 -3.28
N PHE A 21 -2.26 -5.99 -3.36
CA PHE A 21 -3.42 -5.54 -4.13
C PHE A 21 -2.92 -4.83 -5.39
N SER A 22 -3.35 -5.28 -6.57
CA SER A 22 -2.91 -4.70 -7.85
C SER A 22 -4.03 -4.72 -8.89
N GLY A 23 -4.82 -3.64 -8.95
CA GLY A 23 -5.62 -3.29 -10.13
C GLY A 23 -6.64 -4.33 -10.63
N ALA A 24 -7.01 -5.32 -9.83
CA ALA A 24 -7.98 -6.35 -10.19
C ALA A 24 -8.68 -6.79 -8.91
N ALA A 25 -10.00 -6.66 -8.88
CA ALA A 25 -10.89 -6.86 -7.73
C ALA A 25 -10.52 -8.08 -6.86
N GLY A 26 -9.62 -7.89 -5.89
CA GLY A 26 -9.21 -8.94 -4.96
C GLY A 26 -8.26 -10.02 -5.51
N GLN A 27 -7.57 -9.82 -6.64
CA GLN A 27 -6.46 -10.72 -6.98
C GLN A 27 -5.27 -10.44 -6.06
N ILE A 28 -5.18 -11.26 -5.01
CA ILE A 28 -3.94 -11.46 -4.26
C ILE A 28 -2.98 -12.13 -5.22
N ILE A 29 -2.08 -11.36 -5.81
CA ILE A 29 -1.01 -11.88 -6.63
C ILE A 29 0.12 -12.42 -5.73
N SER A 30 0.71 -13.55 -6.13
CA SER A 30 1.99 -13.96 -5.57
C SER A 30 3.06 -12.98 -6.01
N GLY A 31 3.93 -12.59 -5.09
CA GLY A 31 4.97 -11.61 -5.35
C GLY A 31 5.82 -11.39 -4.11
N GLU A 32 6.83 -10.55 -4.25
CA GLU A 32 7.64 -10.15 -3.12
C GLU A 32 6.80 -9.30 -2.15
N THR A 33 6.66 -9.78 -0.92
CA THR A 33 6.01 -9.06 0.17
C THR A 33 7.04 -8.61 1.19
N ILE A 34 6.65 -7.63 1.99
CA ILE A 34 7.39 -7.21 3.17
C ILE A 34 6.51 -7.54 4.37
N GLU A 35 7.09 -8.23 5.36
CA GLU A 35 6.44 -8.45 6.64
C GLU A 35 6.30 -7.09 7.35
N ILE A 36 5.07 -6.74 7.72
CA ILE A 36 4.77 -5.52 8.49
C ILE A 36 4.28 -5.96 9.86
N VAL A 37 5.00 -5.60 10.92
CA VAL A 37 4.64 -5.94 12.29
C VAL A 37 4.38 -4.69 13.14
N GLU A 38 3.89 -4.89 14.36
CA GLU A 38 3.70 -3.80 15.32
C GLU A 38 5.03 -3.06 15.57
N ASN A 39 4.94 -1.72 15.67
CA ASN A 39 6.07 -0.80 15.84
C ASN A 39 7.00 -0.66 14.62
N ASP A 40 6.69 -1.27 13.48
CA ASP A 40 7.39 -0.94 12.23
C ASP A 40 7.11 0.50 11.81
N THR A 41 8.15 1.18 11.33
CA THR A 41 8.02 2.40 10.54
C THR A 41 8.08 2.01 9.07
N ILE A 42 7.02 2.37 8.34
CA ILE A 42 6.91 2.14 6.90
C ILE A 42 6.81 3.46 6.16
N THR A 43 7.52 3.54 5.05
CA THR A 43 7.43 4.68 4.13
C THR A 43 6.71 4.24 2.86
N LEU A 44 5.61 4.94 2.55
CA LEU A 44 4.91 4.79 1.28
C LEU A 44 5.27 5.97 0.37
N LEU A 45 5.99 5.70 -0.70
CA LEU A 45 6.32 6.70 -1.72
C LEU A 45 5.35 6.57 -2.89
N ILE A 46 4.82 7.70 -3.32
CA ILE A 46 3.89 7.81 -4.45
C ILE A 46 4.55 8.71 -5.51
N ASP A 47 4.94 8.13 -6.64
CA ASP A 47 5.53 8.86 -7.76
C ASP A 47 4.55 8.86 -8.94
N CYS A 48 3.84 9.98 -9.11
CA CYS A 48 2.88 10.16 -10.20
C CYS A 48 3.55 10.27 -11.59
N ASN A 49 4.81 10.72 -11.65
CA ASN A 49 5.53 10.86 -12.92
C ASN A 49 5.93 9.47 -13.44
N GLN A 50 6.49 8.64 -12.56
CA GLN A 50 6.88 7.28 -12.87
C GLN A 50 5.71 6.29 -12.80
N LYS A 51 4.56 6.74 -12.28
CA LYS A 51 3.35 5.94 -12.06
C LYS A 51 3.62 4.75 -11.17
N THR A 52 4.39 4.96 -10.10
CA THR A 52 4.79 3.90 -9.16
C THR A 52 4.34 4.21 -7.76
N VAL A 53 4.13 3.14 -6.99
CA VAL A 53 4.05 3.19 -5.53
C VAL A 53 5.10 2.26 -4.97
N ARG A 54 5.80 2.69 -3.92
CA ARG A 54 6.86 1.92 -3.27
C ARG A 54 6.65 1.88 -1.76
N LEU A 55 6.77 0.70 -1.18
CA LEU A 55 6.74 0.48 0.25
C LEU A 55 8.15 0.16 0.73
N GLU A 56 8.60 0.89 1.74
CA GLU A 56 9.89 0.67 2.41
C GLU A 56 9.63 0.35 3.88
N ASN A 57 10.38 -0.60 4.43
CA ASN A 57 10.35 -0.96 5.85
C ASN A 57 11.75 -0.82 6.44
N ASP A 58 11.87 0.10 7.40
CA ASP A 58 13.15 0.50 7.98
C ASP A 58 13.82 -0.64 8.76
N ARG A 59 13.03 -1.41 9.51
CA ARG A 59 13.52 -2.54 10.31
C ARG A 59 14.16 -3.60 9.42
N LEU A 60 13.53 -3.89 8.30
CA LEU A 60 13.98 -4.93 7.37
C LEU A 60 15.01 -4.42 6.36
N ASN A 61 15.20 -3.10 6.25
CA ASN A 61 15.97 -2.46 5.18
C ASN A 61 15.57 -3.00 3.79
N LYS A 62 14.26 -3.12 3.56
CA LYS A 62 13.68 -3.69 2.34
C LYS A 62 12.70 -2.71 1.69
N SER A 63 12.67 -2.74 0.36
CA SER A 63 11.75 -1.95 -0.45
C SER A 63 11.10 -2.81 -1.52
N ILE A 64 9.80 -2.67 -1.72
CA ILE A 64 9.05 -3.30 -2.81
C ILE A 64 8.23 -2.26 -3.57
N GLN A 65 8.16 -2.40 -4.89
CA GLN A 65 7.55 -1.41 -5.78
C GLN A 65 6.49 -2.04 -6.67
N GLN A 66 5.41 -1.29 -6.92
CA GLN A 66 4.39 -1.62 -7.92
C GLN A 66 4.31 -0.53 -8.98
N LEU A 67 4.16 -0.94 -10.24
CA LEU A 67 3.74 -0.05 -11.33
C LEU A 67 2.21 0.05 -11.33
N VAL A 68 1.70 1.28 -11.32
CA VAL A 68 0.27 1.55 -11.32
C VAL A 68 -0.25 1.69 -12.74
N GLY A 69 -1.23 0.86 -13.09
CA GLY A 69 -1.91 0.94 -14.37
C GLY A 69 -2.88 2.13 -14.40
N ILE A 70 -2.46 3.25 -14.99
CA ILE A 70 -3.27 4.49 -15.06
C ILE A 70 -4.65 4.29 -15.71
N ASN A 71 -4.77 3.35 -16.65
CA ASN A 71 -6.06 3.02 -17.27
C ASN A 71 -7.07 2.42 -16.26
N LYS A 72 -6.58 1.84 -15.17
CA LYS A 72 -7.39 1.25 -14.09
C LYS A 72 -7.48 2.14 -12.85
N CYS A 73 -6.42 2.89 -12.56
CA CYS A 73 -6.36 3.86 -11.46
C CYS A 73 -5.89 5.21 -12.01
N PRO A 74 -6.81 5.98 -12.62
CA PRO A 74 -6.50 7.31 -13.15
C PRO A 74 -6.26 8.30 -12.01
N PHE A 75 -5.57 9.39 -12.32
CA PHE A 75 -5.38 10.50 -11.38
C PHE A 75 -6.69 11.26 -11.10
N PRO A 76 -6.85 11.88 -9.91
CA PRO A 76 -5.89 11.90 -8.79
C PRO A 76 -5.95 10.64 -7.92
N TRP A 77 -4.79 10.23 -7.38
CA TRP A 77 -4.72 9.11 -6.44
C TRP A 77 -5.01 9.55 -5.00
N GLN A 78 -5.55 8.63 -4.20
CA GLN A 78 -5.89 8.85 -2.80
C GLN A 78 -5.25 7.76 -1.93
N LEU A 79 -4.71 8.14 -0.78
CA LEU A 79 -4.22 7.20 0.23
C LEU A 79 -5.40 6.66 1.04
N HIS A 80 -5.56 5.34 1.06
CA HIS A 80 -6.51 4.65 1.92
C HIS A 80 -5.78 3.75 2.91
N LEU A 81 -6.04 3.96 4.20
CA LEU A 81 -5.58 3.09 5.28
C LEU A 81 -6.75 2.23 5.76
N ASN A 82 -6.68 0.92 5.54
CA ASN A 82 -7.70 -0.02 5.98
C ASN A 82 -7.26 -0.69 7.30
N LEU A 83 -7.93 -0.34 8.40
CA LEU A 83 -7.67 -0.92 9.72
C LEU A 83 -8.70 -2.03 9.99
N TYR A 84 -8.32 -3.28 9.70
CA TYR A 84 -9.26 -4.41 9.73
C TYR A 84 -9.53 -4.94 11.13
N LEU A 85 -8.51 -4.98 12.00
CA LEU A 85 -8.64 -5.51 13.36
C LEU A 85 -9.08 -4.43 14.34
N ALA A 86 -9.87 -4.85 15.33
CA ALA A 86 -10.24 -3.97 16.44
C ALA A 86 -8.97 -3.48 17.16
N ASN A 87 -8.99 -2.22 17.60
CA ASN A 87 -7.88 -1.57 18.32
C ASN A 87 -6.57 -1.41 17.52
N THR A 88 -6.54 -1.67 16.21
CA THR A 88 -5.37 -1.27 15.39
C THR A 88 -5.19 0.24 15.45
N ARG A 89 -3.95 0.67 15.71
CA ARG A 89 -3.56 2.07 15.74
C ARG A 89 -2.42 2.28 14.76
N VAL A 90 -2.53 3.34 13.98
CA VAL A 90 -1.49 3.81 13.10
C VAL A 90 -1.24 5.28 13.39
N ARG A 91 0.01 5.71 13.28
CA ARG A 91 0.40 7.12 13.38
C ARG A 91 1.02 7.51 12.05
N ILE A 92 0.42 8.50 11.39
CA ILE A 92 1.03 9.09 10.20
C ILE A 92 2.15 10.00 10.69
N LEU A 93 3.36 9.73 10.23
CA LEU A 93 4.53 10.55 10.47
C LEU A 93 4.73 11.49 9.28
N ASN A 94 5.13 12.72 9.53
CA ASN A 94 5.57 13.60 8.45
C ASN A 94 6.94 13.11 7.96
N SER A 95 7.09 12.94 6.65
CA SER A 95 8.41 12.77 6.05
C SER A 95 9.21 14.05 6.31
N SER A 96 10.34 13.93 6.99
CA SER A 96 11.30 15.04 7.07
C SER A 96 12.02 15.10 5.73
N ASN A 97 11.85 16.21 4.99
CA ASN A 97 12.67 16.51 3.82
C ASN A 97 14.10 16.84 4.24
#